data_AF-A0A087GL62-F1
#
_entry.id   AF-A0A087GL62-F1
#
_cell.length_a   1.000
_cell.length_b   1.000
_cell.length_c   1.000
_cell.angle_alpha   90.00
_cell.angle_beta   90.00
_cell.angle_gamma   90.00
#
_symmetry.space_group_name_H-M   'P 1'
#
loop_
_entity.id
_entity.type
_entity.pdbx_description
1 polymer ?
#
loop_
_entity_poly.entity_id
_entity_poly.type
_entity_poly.pdbx_seq_one_letter_code
_entity_poly.pdbx_strand_id
1 'polypeptide(L)'
;MNGAVWLDKPVNDTVSSLPQIKISSDTSIFKYRYRNGHRSAIRITRIVSETVRMLNGTESEKNVRWVVMGDDDTVFFPENLVRVLRKYDHKQFYYIGAPSESHLQNLHQFSYGMAYGGGGFAISYPLAKVLEKMQDRCIERYSDLYGSDDRIHACMAELGVPLTREVGFHQFDVYGNLLGLLSTHPQVPIVSIHHLDVVEPIFPKTDRVKAIKRLMIPAKLDSASLVQQSICYDKNRQWTMSVSWGYTVHITRTFMPARMMEVPTRTFNDWHKRRDFTNLAFNTRPVTYTDCQRPRVFFMSRVLNDSSNPDMTVTEYLRHNEWNPKCDWGIEDPSEINRIFVYKRPNPDRWNKAPRRDCCRLVHTTKKGIMVINVGACANDEIVAFSDK
;
A
#
# COMPACT_ATOMS: atom_id res chain seq x y z
N MET A 1 -5.57 7.49 17.34
CA MET A 1 -5.09 8.50 16.37
C MET A 1 -6.14 9.58 16.33
N ASN A 2 -5.76 10.84 16.55
CA ASN A 2 -6.68 11.97 16.43
C ASN A 2 -6.45 12.58 15.05
N GLY A 3 -7.52 12.87 14.32
CA GLY A 3 -7.46 13.36 12.94
C GLY A 3 -8.32 14.60 12.74
N ALA A 4 -7.91 15.41 11.77
CA ALA A 4 -8.68 16.55 11.30
C ALA A 4 -8.73 16.52 9.77
N VAL A 5 -9.85 16.95 9.19
CA VAL A 5 -10.00 17.16 7.75
C VAL A 5 -9.79 18.64 7.48
N TRP A 6 -8.84 18.98 6.62
CA TRP A 6 -8.52 20.35 6.27
C TRP A 6 -9.20 20.74 4.96
N LEU A 7 -9.94 21.85 4.99
CA LEU A 7 -10.68 22.37 3.85
C LEU A 7 -10.26 23.81 3.53
N ASP A 8 -10.46 24.18 2.27
CA ASP A 8 -10.21 25.54 1.77
C ASP A 8 -11.28 26.54 2.21
N LYS A 9 -12.52 26.07 2.40
CA LYS A 9 -13.69 26.90 2.72
C LYS A 9 -14.61 26.16 3.69
N PRO A 10 -15.38 26.89 4.52
CA PRO A 10 -16.44 26.30 5.32
C PRO A 10 -17.42 25.51 4.46
N VAL A 11 -17.83 24.35 4.94
CA VAL A 11 -18.91 23.54 4.36
C VAL A 11 -20.02 23.42 5.40
N ASN A 12 -21.26 23.56 4.95
CA ASN A 12 -22.43 23.28 5.80
C ASN A 12 -22.59 21.76 5.85
N ASP A 13 -21.94 21.13 6.81
CA ASP A 13 -22.04 19.69 7.00
C ASP A 13 -22.70 19.35 8.34
N THR A 14 -23.73 18.51 8.28
CA THR A 14 -24.49 17.99 9.42
C THR A 14 -24.08 16.56 9.79
N VAL A 15 -23.08 16.00 9.11
CA VAL A 15 -22.62 14.62 9.34
C VAL A 15 -21.80 14.54 10.63
N SER A 16 -22.42 14.03 11.68
CA SER A 16 -21.86 13.90 13.04
C SER A 16 -20.73 12.87 13.20
N SER A 17 -20.37 12.14 12.14
CA SER A 17 -19.40 11.04 12.17
C SER A 17 -18.03 11.36 11.54
N LEU A 18 -17.83 12.58 11.03
CA LEU A 18 -16.56 12.99 10.44
C LEU A 18 -15.53 13.38 11.51
N PRO A 19 -14.21 13.23 11.22
CA PRO A 19 -13.16 13.86 12.02
C PRO A 19 -13.34 15.38 12.05
N GLN A 20 -12.66 16.03 12.99
CA GLN A 20 -12.79 17.48 13.16
C GLN A 20 -12.48 18.23 11.86
N ILE A 21 -13.42 19.04 11.37
CA ILE A 21 -13.21 19.88 10.19
C ILE A 21 -12.42 21.14 10.60
N LYS A 22 -11.39 21.47 9.81
CA LYS A 22 -10.54 22.65 9.97
C LYS A 22 -10.46 23.42 8.66
N ILE A 23 -10.47 24.74 8.75
CA ILE A 23 -10.35 25.62 7.59
C ILE A 23 -8.94 26.19 7.58
N SER A 24 -8.24 26.03 6.45
CA SER A 24 -6.89 26.56 6.30
C SER A 24 -6.90 28.09 6.34
N SER A 25 -5.89 28.66 6.99
CA SER A 25 -5.75 30.11 7.12
C SER A 25 -5.51 30.81 5.77
N ASP A 26 -5.69 32.13 5.74
CA ASP A 26 -5.44 32.89 4.50
C ASP A 26 -3.96 32.81 4.08
N THR A 27 -3.77 32.57 2.79
CA THR A 27 -2.47 32.42 2.14
C THR A 27 -2.23 33.47 1.08
N SER A 28 -3.12 34.48 0.94
CA SER A 28 -3.04 35.54 -0.08
C SER A 28 -1.69 36.25 -0.14
N ILE A 29 -1.00 36.34 0.99
CA ILE A 29 0.32 36.96 1.13
C ILE A 29 1.46 36.22 0.42
N PHE A 30 1.32 34.91 0.17
CA PHE A 30 2.38 34.09 -0.40
C PHE A 30 2.36 34.13 -1.92
N LYS A 31 3.52 34.32 -2.53
CA LYS A 31 3.66 34.25 -3.98
C LYS A 31 3.48 32.81 -4.48
N TYR A 32 2.79 32.67 -5.62
CA TYR A 32 2.69 31.43 -6.38
C TYR A 32 3.02 31.73 -7.84
N ARG A 33 4.20 31.31 -8.28
CA ARG A 33 4.73 31.67 -9.61
C ARG A 33 4.66 30.53 -10.63
N TYR A 34 4.41 29.30 -10.18
CA TYR A 34 4.24 28.16 -11.07
C TYR A 34 2.96 28.30 -11.90
N ARG A 35 3.09 28.44 -13.23
CA ARG A 35 1.96 28.83 -14.10
C ARG A 35 0.85 27.79 -14.24
N ASN A 36 1.19 26.49 -14.14
CA ASN A 36 0.28 25.39 -14.46
C ASN A 36 -0.14 24.58 -13.22
N GLY A 37 -0.24 25.21 -12.05
CA GLY A 37 -0.66 24.53 -10.82
C GLY A 37 -1.66 25.34 -10.01
N HIS A 38 -2.15 24.74 -8.93
CA HIS A 38 -3.19 25.35 -8.10
C HIS A 38 -2.61 26.02 -6.86
N ARG A 39 -3.04 27.27 -6.60
CA ARG A 39 -2.64 28.03 -5.41
C ARG A 39 -3.02 27.35 -4.09
N SER A 40 -3.98 26.42 -4.11
CA SER A 40 -4.34 25.57 -2.96
C SER A 40 -3.14 24.74 -2.46
N ALA A 41 -2.14 24.45 -3.29
CA ALA A 41 -0.91 23.77 -2.87
C ALA A 41 -0.19 24.51 -1.72
N ILE A 42 -0.28 25.84 -1.65
CA ILE A 42 0.26 26.62 -0.52
C ILE A 42 -0.46 26.26 0.77
N ARG A 43 -1.78 26.16 0.74
CA ARG A 43 -2.59 25.78 1.91
C ARG A 43 -2.26 24.36 2.36
N ILE A 44 -2.21 23.42 1.41
CA ILE A 44 -1.87 22.02 1.67
C ILE A 44 -0.48 21.92 2.32
N THR A 45 0.51 22.67 1.82
CA THR A 45 1.86 22.75 2.42
C THR A 45 1.80 23.17 3.90
N ARG A 46 0.92 24.12 4.25
CA ARG A 46 0.84 24.70 5.60
C ARG A 46 0.10 23.85 6.62
N ILE A 47 -0.59 22.78 6.21
CA ILE A 47 -1.40 21.92 7.09
C ILE A 47 -0.60 21.41 8.30
N VAL A 48 0.66 21.00 8.11
CA VAL A 48 1.52 20.54 9.21
C VAL A 48 1.73 21.65 10.24
N SER A 49 2.07 22.86 9.79
CA SER A 49 2.31 24.01 10.66
C SER A 49 1.03 24.51 11.33
N GLU A 50 -0.08 24.55 10.61
CA GLU A 50 -1.38 24.91 11.19
C GLU A 50 -1.84 23.90 12.24
N THR A 51 -1.55 22.60 12.02
CA THR A 51 -1.79 21.55 13.03
C THR A 51 -0.92 21.77 14.27
N VAL A 52 0.35 22.12 14.11
CA VAL A 52 1.24 22.44 15.24
C VAL A 52 0.73 23.64 16.02
N ARG A 53 0.35 24.73 15.34
CA ARG A 53 -0.20 25.95 15.97
C ARG A 53 -1.48 25.65 16.76
N MET A 54 -2.34 24.78 16.24
CA MET A 54 -3.56 24.35 16.91
C MET A 54 -3.27 23.53 18.18
N LEU A 55 -2.23 22.70 18.16
CA LEU A 55 -1.85 21.88 19.30
C LEU A 55 -1.08 22.66 20.37
N ASN A 56 -0.31 23.67 19.97
CA ASN A 56 0.60 24.41 20.85
C ASN A 56 -0.11 24.95 22.11
N GLY A 57 0.40 24.58 23.28
CA GLY A 57 -0.14 24.99 24.58
C GLY A 57 -1.37 24.22 25.05
N THR A 58 -1.87 23.25 24.27
CA THR A 58 -3.01 22.40 24.65
C THR A 58 -2.55 21.19 25.46
N GLU A 59 -3.46 20.59 26.25
CA GLU A 59 -3.17 19.33 26.95
C GLU A 59 -2.85 18.18 25.97
N SER A 60 -3.53 18.18 24.82
CA SER A 60 -3.33 17.20 23.74
C SER A 60 -1.89 17.18 23.21
N GLU A 61 -1.20 18.33 23.20
CA GLU A 61 0.18 18.46 22.74
C GLU A 61 1.13 17.48 23.43
N LYS A 62 0.96 17.30 24.75
CA LYS A 62 1.87 16.51 25.59
C LYS A 62 2.01 15.07 25.12
N ASN A 63 1.02 14.56 24.39
CA ASN A 63 0.95 13.18 23.92
C ASN A 63 1.20 13.02 22.41
N VAL A 64 1.48 14.10 21.68
CA VAL A 64 1.73 14.05 20.23
C VAL A 64 3.18 13.66 19.95
N ARG A 65 3.36 12.57 19.20
CA ARG A 65 4.68 12.05 18.79
C ARG A 65 4.98 12.27 17.33
N TRP A 66 3.94 12.17 16.50
CA TRP A 66 4.01 12.21 15.04
C TRP A 66 2.85 13.03 14.50
N VAL A 67 3.11 13.85 13.48
CA VAL A 67 2.10 14.45 12.62
C VAL A 67 2.10 13.68 11.32
N VAL A 68 0.95 13.17 10.91
CA VAL A 68 0.80 12.36 9.69
C VAL A 68 -0.11 13.10 8.74
N MET A 69 0.30 13.21 7.48
CA MET A 69 -0.43 13.89 6.42
C MET A 69 -0.65 12.92 5.26
N GLY A 70 -1.80 13.05 4.61
CA GLY A 70 -2.15 12.37 3.36
C GLY A 70 -3.34 13.07 2.71
N ASP A 71 -3.63 12.69 1.48
CA ASP A 71 -4.67 13.33 0.67
C ASP A 71 -6.07 12.72 0.97
N ASP A 72 -7.11 13.35 0.45
CA ASP A 72 -8.52 13.00 0.71
C ASP A 72 -8.97 11.67 0.06
N ASP A 73 -8.16 11.14 -0.86
CA ASP A 73 -8.33 9.84 -1.50
C ASP A 73 -7.27 8.80 -1.05
N THR A 74 -6.52 9.12 0.01
CA THR A 74 -5.53 8.24 0.63
C THR A 74 -6.15 7.42 1.74
N VAL A 75 -5.86 6.11 1.78
CA VAL A 75 -6.29 5.22 2.87
C VAL A 75 -5.08 4.72 3.63
N PHE A 76 -5.01 5.06 4.91
CA PHE A 76 -4.00 4.53 5.84
C PHE A 76 -4.48 3.25 6.53
N PHE A 77 -3.52 2.39 6.87
CA PHE A 77 -3.68 1.23 7.76
C PHE A 77 -3.07 1.58 9.13
N PRO A 78 -3.85 2.09 10.10
CA PRO A 78 -3.31 2.77 11.28
C PRO A 78 -2.40 1.89 12.16
N GLU A 79 -2.73 0.61 12.31
CA GLU A 79 -1.93 -0.34 13.08
C GLU A 79 -0.55 -0.56 12.44
N ASN A 80 -0.49 -0.59 11.10
CA ASN A 80 0.75 -0.70 10.35
C ASN A 80 1.55 0.59 10.37
N LEU A 81 0.89 1.74 10.25
CA LEU A 81 1.51 3.05 10.43
C LEU A 81 2.18 3.16 11.80
N VAL A 82 1.45 2.85 12.88
CA VAL A 82 2.00 2.86 14.25
C VAL A 82 3.18 1.91 14.38
N ARG A 83 3.09 0.72 13.79
CA ARG A 83 4.18 -0.26 13.79
C ARG A 83 5.44 0.25 13.10
N VAL A 84 5.29 0.92 11.96
CA VAL A 84 6.42 1.55 11.25
C VAL A 84 7.02 2.67 12.08
N LEU A 85 6.20 3.58 12.61
CA LEU A 85 6.67 4.73 13.38
C LEU A 85 7.32 4.36 14.71
N ARG A 86 6.97 3.21 15.30
CA ARG A 86 7.61 2.69 16.52
C ARG A 86 9.07 2.31 16.36
N LYS A 87 9.56 2.14 15.12
CA LYS A 87 10.97 1.85 14.83
C LYS A 87 11.88 3.05 15.15
N TYR A 88 11.32 4.25 15.19
CA TYR A 88 12.07 5.50 15.25
C TYR A 88 11.88 6.22 16.59
N ASP A 89 12.95 6.83 17.09
CA ASP A 89 12.86 7.72 18.25
C ASP A 89 12.16 9.03 17.86
N HIS A 90 10.87 9.12 18.15
CA HIS A 90 10.04 10.30 17.89
C HIS A 90 10.55 11.63 18.50
N LYS A 91 11.57 11.60 19.37
CA LYS A 91 12.23 12.80 19.90
C LYS A 91 13.27 13.40 18.95
N GLN A 92 13.72 12.63 17.95
CA GLN A 92 14.67 13.08 16.92
C GLN A 92 13.92 13.60 15.68
N PHE A 93 14.65 14.21 14.75
CA PHE A 93 14.07 14.73 13.50
C PHE A 93 13.93 13.65 12.46
N TYR A 94 12.69 13.29 12.17
CA TYR A 94 12.34 12.33 11.15
C TYR A 94 11.27 12.88 10.21
N TYR A 95 11.55 12.78 8.92
CA TYR A 95 10.61 12.93 7.81
C TYR A 95 10.50 11.58 7.12
N ILE A 96 9.37 10.89 7.29
CA ILE A 96 9.18 9.47 6.92
C ILE A 96 8.10 9.37 5.85
N GLY A 97 8.37 8.62 4.78
CA GLY A 97 7.41 8.34 3.71
C GLY A 97 8.10 7.62 2.55
N ALA A 98 7.57 7.72 1.34
CA ALA A 98 8.16 7.10 0.16
C ALA A 98 8.12 8.01 -1.08
N PRO A 99 9.08 7.84 -2.01
CA PRO A 99 8.96 8.38 -3.36
C PRO A 99 7.85 7.64 -4.12
N SER A 100 7.45 8.18 -5.27
CA SER A 100 6.44 7.58 -6.14
C SER A 100 6.92 6.27 -6.78
N GLU A 101 5.99 5.41 -7.13
CA GLU A 101 6.21 4.26 -8.02
C GLU A 101 6.66 4.66 -9.45
N SER A 102 6.53 5.94 -9.82
CA SER A 102 6.94 6.48 -11.12
C SER A 102 8.40 6.98 -11.11
N HIS A 103 9.26 6.32 -11.89
CA HIS A 103 10.66 6.69 -12.07
C HIS A 103 10.82 8.09 -12.66
N LEU A 104 10.03 8.42 -13.70
CA LEU A 104 10.09 9.75 -14.32
C LEU A 104 9.73 10.83 -13.32
N GLN A 105 8.62 10.68 -12.59
CA GLN A 105 8.22 11.69 -11.61
C GLN A 105 9.29 11.91 -10.54
N ASN A 106 9.92 10.84 -10.05
CA ASN A 106 10.99 10.96 -9.07
C ASN A 106 12.28 11.60 -9.61
N LEU A 107 12.57 11.44 -10.91
CA LEU A 107 13.84 11.87 -11.50
C LEU A 107 13.76 13.24 -12.17
N HIS A 108 12.69 13.51 -12.92
CA HIS A 108 12.57 14.66 -13.81
C HIS A 108 11.63 15.74 -13.30
N GLN A 109 10.59 15.38 -12.54
CA GLN A 109 9.59 16.34 -12.05
C GLN A 109 9.84 16.75 -10.60
N PHE A 110 10.19 15.80 -9.73
CA PHE A 110 10.32 16.01 -8.29
C PHE A 110 11.65 15.44 -7.78
N SER A 111 11.64 14.48 -6.84
CA SER A 111 12.84 13.97 -6.21
C SER A 111 12.65 12.59 -5.59
N TYR A 112 13.67 11.73 -5.70
CA TYR A 112 13.80 10.51 -4.89
C TYR A 112 14.00 10.78 -3.39
N GLY A 113 14.29 12.03 -3.01
CA GLY A 113 14.41 12.49 -1.63
C GLY A 113 13.13 13.06 -1.04
N MET A 114 12.02 13.06 -1.79
CA MET A 114 10.72 13.58 -1.37
C MET A 114 9.76 12.43 -0.99
N ALA A 115 9.03 12.59 0.11
CA ALA A 115 7.83 11.79 0.33
C ALA A 115 6.67 12.44 -0.44
N TYR A 116 6.01 11.66 -1.29
CA TYR A 116 4.87 12.15 -2.06
C TYR A 116 3.65 12.32 -1.16
N GLY A 117 2.91 13.42 -1.36
CA GLY A 117 1.80 13.83 -0.50
C GLY A 117 0.69 12.79 -0.43
N GLY A 118 0.27 12.25 -1.58
CA GLY A 118 -0.79 11.26 -1.68
C GLY A 118 -0.42 9.91 -1.07
N GLY A 119 0.82 9.45 -1.24
CA GLY A 119 1.32 8.27 -0.53
C GLY A 119 1.31 8.50 0.99
N GLY A 120 1.30 9.75 1.42
CA GLY A 120 1.30 10.15 2.80
C GLY A 120 2.71 10.16 3.40
N PHE A 121 2.86 10.96 4.45
CA PHE A 121 4.12 11.04 5.19
C PHE A 121 3.89 11.34 6.67
N ALA A 122 4.89 11.03 7.48
CA ALA A 122 4.93 11.32 8.90
C ALA A 122 6.13 12.20 9.24
N ILE A 123 5.90 13.20 10.09
CA ILE A 123 6.92 14.09 10.63
C ILE A 123 6.93 13.93 12.14
N SER A 124 8.10 13.69 12.72
CA SER A 124 8.28 13.67 14.18
C SER A 124 7.87 15.02 14.77
N TYR A 125 7.17 15.03 15.91
CA TYR A 125 6.62 16.27 16.45
C TYR A 125 7.66 17.38 16.71
N PRO A 126 8.89 17.09 17.21
CA PRO A 126 9.94 18.11 17.31
C PRO A 126 10.32 18.76 15.97
N LEU A 127 10.42 17.97 14.90
CA LEU A 127 10.67 18.50 13.56
C LEU A 127 9.51 19.36 13.06
N ALA A 128 8.26 18.93 13.31
CA ALA A 128 7.08 19.70 12.93
C ALA A 128 7.07 21.09 13.61
N LYS A 129 7.51 21.20 14.87
CA LYS A 129 7.67 22.49 15.56
C LYS A 129 8.73 23.39 14.94
N VAL A 130 9.83 22.82 14.45
CA VAL A 130 10.87 23.61 13.77
C VAL A 130 10.39 24.05 12.39
N LEU A 131 9.73 23.15 11.66
CA LEU A 131 9.09 23.46 10.38
C LEU A 131 8.10 24.62 10.54
N GLU A 132 7.22 24.57 11.54
CA GLU A 132 6.22 25.63 11.80
C GLU A 132 6.84 27.03 11.90
N LYS A 133 7.98 27.17 12.57
CA LYS A 133 8.67 28.46 12.76
C LYS A 133 9.29 29.04 11.50
N MET A 134 9.57 28.21 10.50
CA MET A 134 10.31 28.62 9.29
C MET A 134 9.50 28.48 8.00
N GLN A 135 8.44 27.66 7.98
CA GLN A 135 7.74 27.24 6.77
C GLN A 135 7.22 28.41 5.93
N ASP A 136 6.65 29.43 6.56
CA ASP A 136 6.12 30.59 5.84
C ASP A 136 7.23 31.31 5.04
N ARG A 137 8.47 31.38 5.55
CA ARG A 137 9.62 31.95 4.81
C ARG A 137 10.13 31.02 3.70
N CYS A 138 10.08 29.70 3.92
CA CYS A 138 10.46 28.71 2.92
C CYS A 138 9.46 28.71 1.74
N ILE A 139 8.16 28.76 2.02
CA ILE A 139 7.12 28.87 0.98
C ILE A 139 7.37 30.07 0.07
N GLU A 140 7.75 31.22 0.65
CA GLU A 140 8.02 32.43 -0.12
C GLU A 140 9.28 32.29 -0.99
N ARG A 141 10.34 31.64 -0.49
CA ARG A 141 11.55 31.33 -1.26
C ARG A 141 11.28 30.37 -2.42
N TYR A 142 10.46 29.36 -2.18
CA TYR A 142 10.11 28.32 -3.14
C TYR A 142 8.73 28.55 -3.79
N SER A 143 8.44 29.81 -4.13
CA SER A 143 7.19 30.22 -4.77
C SER A 143 7.02 29.66 -6.19
N ASP A 144 8.12 29.21 -6.81
CA ASP A 144 8.17 28.62 -8.16
C ASP A 144 7.92 27.10 -8.20
N LEU A 145 7.81 26.40 -7.06
CA LEU A 145 7.55 24.95 -7.05
C LEU A 145 6.09 24.61 -7.39
N TYR A 146 5.85 23.39 -7.89
CA TYR A 146 4.51 22.96 -8.30
C TYR A 146 3.63 22.59 -7.08
N GLY A 147 3.98 21.49 -6.42
CA GLY A 147 3.14 20.82 -5.42
C GLY A 147 3.38 21.26 -3.99
N SER A 148 2.57 20.72 -3.08
CA SER A 148 2.73 20.92 -1.64
C SER A 148 3.85 20.06 -1.05
N ASP A 149 3.93 18.81 -1.48
CA ASP A 149 4.97 17.84 -1.17
C ASP A 149 6.35 18.30 -1.60
N ASP A 150 6.48 18.86 -2.81
CA ASP A 150 7.73 19.45 -3.31
C ASP A 150 8.22 20.61 -2.40
N ARG A 151 7.28 21.45 -1.93
CA ARG A 151 7.59 22.52 -0.96
C ARG A 151 7.95 21.98 0.42
N ILE A 152 7.25 20.96 0.91
CA ILE A 152 7.62 20.29 2.17
C ILE A 152 9.05 19.76 2.06
N HIS A 153 9.38 19.06 0.97
CA HIS A 153 10.72 18.54 0.73
C HIS A 153 11.77 19.67 0.66
N ALA A 154 11.49 20.78 -0.02
CA ALA A 154 12.39 21.94 -0.04
C ALA A 154 12.63 22.52 1.37
N CYS A 155 11.59 22.64 2.19
CA CYS A 155 11.75 23.07 3.58
C CYS A 155 12.54 22.05 4.42
N MET A 156 12.34 20.75 4.21
CA MET A 156 13.13 19.71 4.87
C MET A 156 14.61 19.78 4.48
N ALA A 157 14.91 20.10 3.22
CA ALA A 157 16.27 20.30 2.74
C ALA A 157 16.95 21.50 3.41
N GLU A 158 16.24 22.62 3.61
CA GLU A 158 16.78 23.76 4.39
C GLU A 158 17.06 23.40 5.86
N LEU A 159 16.24 22.52 6.43
CA LEU A 159 16.45 21.99 7.79
C LEU A 159 17.54 20.90 7.85
N GLY A 160 18.06 20.45 6.71
CA GLY A 160 19.04 19.38 6.62
C GLY A 160 18.50 18.00 7.02
N VAL A 161 17.18 17.79 6.94
CA VAL A 161 16.55 16.51 7.32
C VAL A 161 16.20 15.71 6.06
N PRO A 162 16.85 14.55 5.82
CA PRO A 162 16.56 13.73 4.64
C PRO A 162 15.29 12.90 4.82
N LEU A 163 14.73 12.44 3.71
CA LEU A 163 13.68 11.43 3.71
C LEU A 163 14.19 10.11 4.28
N THR A 164 13.49 9.64 5.32
CA THR A 164 13.55 8.28 5.82
C THR A 164 12.56 7.42 5.04
N ARG A 165 13.08 6.56 4.15
CA ARG A 165 12.25 5.81 3.20
C ARG A 165 11.56 4.61 3.85
N GLU A 166 10.24 4.57 3.74
CA GLU A 166 9.39 3.45 4.13
C GLU A 166 8.53 3.01 2.96
N VAL A 167 8.93 1.92 2.31
CA VAL A 167 8.32 1.44 1.05
C VAL A 167 6.85 0.97 1.16
N GLY A 168 6.27 0.96 2.37
CA GLY A 168 4.86 0.65 2.58
C GLY A 168 3.92 1.84 2.40
N PHE A 169 4.45 3.06 2.23
CA PHE A 169 3.68 4.22 1.80
C PHE A 169 3.59 4.19 0.28
N HIS A 170 2.37 4.13 -0.27
CA HIS A 170 2.17 4.00 -1.71
C HIS A 170 1.42 5.17 -2.30
N GLN A 171 2.09 5.90 -3.19
CA GLN A 171 1.49 6.94 -4.02
C GLN A 171 0.65 6.29 -5.15
N PHE A 172 1.11 5.17 -5.70
CA PHE A 172 0.58 4.53 -6.91
C PHE A 172 0.23 5.53 -8.03
N ASP A 173 1.22 6.32 -8.45
CA ASP A 173 1.13 7.08 -9.71
C ASP A 173 1.20 6.13 -10.92
N VAL A 174 0.15 5.34 -11.07
CA VAL A 174 -0.09 4.35 -12.11
C VAL A 174 -1.58 4.38 -12.45
N TYR A 175 -1.93 3.90 -13.64
CA TYR A 175 -3.32 3.80 -14.09
C TYR A 175 -3.77 2.35 -14.25
N GLY A 176 -5.05 2.09 -14.04
CA GLY A 176 -5.64 0.77 -14.24
C GLY A 176 -5.62 -0.09 -12.98
N ASN A 177 -5.33 -1.39 -13.14
CA ASN A 177 -5.54 -2.38 -12.10
C ASN A 177 -4.29 -2.64 -11.23
N LEU A 178 -4.41 -2.40 -9.93
CA LEU A 178 -3.35 -2.62 -8.93
C LEU A 178 -3.10 -4.09 -8.55
N LEU A 179 -3.80 -5.05 -9.18
CA LEU A 179 -3.71 -6.48 -8.91
C LEU A 179 -2.27 -6.97 -8.80
N GLY A 180 -1.40 -6.62 -9.75
CA GLY A 180 0.01 -7.01 -9.74
C GLY A 180 0.76 -6.51 -8.51
N LEU A 181 0.59 -5.22 -8.15
CA LEU A 181 1.30 -4.59 -7.04
C LEU A 181 0.86 -5.14 -5.69
N LEU A 182 -0.46 -5.25 -5.47
CA LEU A 182 -1.01 -5.74 -4.21
C LEU A 182 -0.88 -7.27 -4.06
N SER A 183 -0.79 -8.02 -5.16
CA SER A 183 -0.60 -9.49 -5.08
C SER A 183 0.84 -9.89 -4.79
N THR A 184 1.81 -9.00 -5.04
CA THR A 184 3.23 -9.23 -4.81
C THR A 184 3.82 -8.08 -3.99
N HIS A 185 3.11 -7.65 -2.94
CA HIS A 185 3.54 -6.55 -2.10
C HIS A 185 4.92 -6.85 -1.49
N PRO A 186 5.83 -5.87 -1.40
CA PRO A 186 7.15 -6.04 -0.78
C PRO A 186 7.05 -6.56 0.67
N GLN A 187 8.14 -7.15 1.19
CA GLN A 187 8.22 -7.69 2.56
C GLN A 187 8.32 -6.59 3.62
N VAL A 188 7.26 -5.78 3.71
CA VAL A 188 7.04 -4.69 4.66
C VAL A 188 5.53 -4.58 4.94
N PRO A 189 5.09 -3.98 6.06
CA PRO A 189 3.66 -3.71 6.25
C PRO A 189 3.18 -2.67 5.23
N ILE A 190 2.00 -2.90 4.63
CA ILE A 190 1.32 -1.86 3.84
C ILE A 190 0.85 -0.75 4.80
N VAL A 191 1.24 0.49 4.54
CA VAL A 191 0.98 1.64 5.43
C VAL A 191 -0.13 2.51 4.88
N SER A 192 -0.10 2.79 3.59
CA SER A 192 -1.10 3.62 2.91
C SER A 192 -1.21 3.23 1.45
N ILE A 193 -2.37 3.53 0.86
CA ILE A 193 -2.62 3.44 -0.58
C ILE A 193 -3.32 4.72 -1.05
N HIS A 194 -2.82 5.24 -2.15
CA HIS A 194 -3.33 6.30 -3.02
C HIS A 194 -3.20 5.77 -4.46
N HIS A 195 -3.73 6.27 -5.56
CA HIS A 195 -4.65 7.38 -5.83
C HIS A 195 -6.02 6.76 -6.18
N LEU A 196 -6.90 6.61 -5.18
CA LEU A 196 -8.03 5.66 -5.26
C LEU A 196 -9.13 6.07 -6.24
N ASP A 197 -9.25 7.35 -6.56
CA ASP A 197 -10.14 7.91 -7.58
C ASP A 197 -9.59 7.77 -9.03
N VAL A 198 -8.28 7.50 -9.16
CA VAL A 198 -7.60 7.27 -10.45
C VAL A 198 -7.57 5.78 -10.80
N VAL A 199 -7.15 4.93 -9.88
CA VAL A 199 -7.00 3.48 -10.13
C VAL A 199 -8.33 2.75 -10.24
N GLU A 200 -8.33 1.57 -10.86
CA GLU A 200 -9.51 0.70 -10.89
C GLU A 200 -9.82 0.14 -9.49
N PRO A 201 -11.08 -0.20 -9.18
CA PRO A 201 -11.42 -0.88 -7.93
C PRO A 201 -10.58 -2.15 -7.75
N ILE A 202 -9.93 -2.29 -6.58
CA ILE A 202 -9.02 -3.41 -6.29
C ILE A 202 -9.73 -4.78 -6.23
N PHE A 203 -11.07 -4.80 -6.13
CA PHE A 203 -11.89 -6.00 -6.24
C PHE A 203 -12.83 -5.91 -7.45
N PRO A 204 -13.02 -7.00 -8.22
CA PRO A 204 -13.89 -7.00 -9.38
C PRO A 204 -15.36 -6.77 -9.00
N LYS A 205 -16.11 -6.10 -9.90
CA LYS A 205 -17.55 -5.81 -9.73
C LYS A 205 -17.89 -5.08 -8.43
N THR A 206 -16.99 -4.22 -7.95
CA THR A 206 -17.20 -3.35 -6.80
C THR A 206 -16.83 -1.92 -7.15
N ASP A 207 -17.40 -0.95 -6.44
CA ASP A 207 -16.87 0.42 -6.45
C ASP A 207 -15.67 0.54 -5.51
N ARG A 208 -14.87 1.61 -5.67
CA ARG A 208 -13.63 1.85 -4.92
C ARG A 208 -13.84 1.82 -3.41
N VAL A 209 -14.89 2.46 -2.90
CA VAL A 209 -15.16 2.53 -1.45
C VAL A 209 -15.52 1.15 -0.89
N LYS A 210 -16.40 0.39 -1.58
CA LYS A 210 -16.72 -1.00 -1.19
C LYS A 210 -15.49 -1.91 -1.29
N ALA A 211 -14.64 -1.71 -2.29
CA ALA A 211 -13.40 -2.47 -2.45
C ALA A 211 -12.45 -2.27 -1.26
N ILE A 212 -12.26 -1.03 -0.83
CA ILE A 212 -11.46 -0.72 0.37
C ILE A 212 -12.12 -1.28 1.64
N LYS A 213 -13.44 -1.09 1.82
CA LYS A 213 -14.16 -1.67 2.97
C LYS A 213 -13.97 -3.18 3.06
N ARG A 214 -13.92 -3.88 1.92
CA ARG A 214 -13.65 -5.31 1.84
C ARG A 214 -12.20 -5.64 2.23
N LEU A 215 -11.22 -4.87 1.76
CA LEU A 215 -9.81 -5.04 2.17
C LEU A 215 -9.59 -4.76 3.67
N MET A 216 -10.41 -3.91 4.27
CA MET A 216 -10.35 -3.62 5.72
C MET A 216 -10.85 -4.78 6.60
N ILE A 217 -11.63 -5.73 6.06
CA ILE A 217 -12.10 -6.89 6.82
C ILE A 217 -10.91 -7.75 7.31
N PRO A 218 -10.00 -8.24 6.45
CA PRO A 218 -8.83 -9.00 6.88
C PRO A 218 -7.78 -8.10 7.57
N ALA A 219 -7.71 -6.82 7.22
CA ALA A 219 -6.82 -5.86 7.89
C ALA A 219 -7.11 -5.77 9.40
N LYS A 220 -8.39 -5.85 9.80
CA LYS A 220 -8.79 -5.84 11.22
C LYS A 220 -8.39 -7.11 11.97
N LEU A 221 -8.09 -8.21 11.27
CA LEU A 221 -7.71 -9.49 11.87
C LEU A 221 -6.21 -9.63 12.00
N ASP A 222 -5.46 -9.30 10.94
CA ASP A 222 -4.01 -9.30 10.95
C ASP A 222 -3.45 -8.29 9.92
N SER A 223 -3.52 -7.01 10.26
CA SER A 223 -2.99 -5.92 9.41
C SER A 223 -1.52 -6.11 9.06
N ALA A 224 -0.73 -6.74 9.95
CA ALA A 224 0.68 -6.99 9.72
C ALA A 224 0.91 -7.94 8.52
N SER A 225 -0.01 -8.88 8.29
CA SER A 225 0.09 -9.84 7.18
C SER A 225 -0.73 -9.47 5.95
N LEU A 226 -1.47 -8.35 5.99
CA LEU A 226 -2.28 -7.89 4.86
C LEU A 226 -1.40 -7.74 3.62
N VAL A 227 -1.91 -8.27 2.50
CA VAL A 227 -1.28 -8.33 1.17
C VAL A 227 0.10 -9.00 1.10
N GLN A 228 0.57 -9.62 2.19
CA GLN A 228 1.86 -10.31 2.18
C GLN A 228 1.78 -11.56 1.33
N GLN A 229 2.72 -11.66 0.39
CA GLN A 229 2.82 -12.80 -0.51
C GLN A 229 3.33 -14.04 0.23
N SER A 230 2.85 -15.22 -0.14
CA SER A 230 3.42 -16.54 0.16
C SER A 230 3.40 -17.36 -1.12
N ILE A 231 4.45 -18.14 -1.39
CA ILE A 231 4.57 -18.93 -2.62
C ILE A 231 4.69 -20.40 -2.26
N CYS A 232 3.96 -21.26 -2.97
CA CYS A 232 4.05 -22.70 -2.83
C CYS A 232 3.76 -23.38 -4.17
N TYR A 233 4.09 -24.67 -4.22
CA TYR A 233 4.05 -25.47 -5.43
C TYR A 233 3.20 -26.71 -5.21
N ASP A 234 2.35 -27.03 -6.18
CA ASP A 234 1.72 -28.34 -6.28
C ASP A 234 2.58 -29.21 -7.19
N LYS A 235 3.35 -30.13 -6.59
CA LYS A 235 4.25 -30.99 -7.35
C LYS A 235 3.49 -31.97 -8.26
N ASN A 236 2.33 -32.46 -7.81
CA ASN A 236 1.57 -33.48 -8.53
C ASN A 236 0.89 -32.89 -9.76
N ARG A 237 0.35 -31.67 -9.63
CA ARG A 237 -0.35 -30.97 -10.72
C ARG A 237 0.52 -30.01 -11.50
N GLN A 238 1.78 -29.85 -11.10
CA GLN A 238 2.73 -28.90 -11.69
C GLN A 238 2.22 -27.46 -11.69
N TRP A 239 1.69 -27.01 -10.55
CA TRP A 239 1.16 -25.66 -10.39
C TRP A 239 2.03 -24.82 -9.47
N THR A 240 2.07 -23.52 -9.74
CA THR A 240 2.61 -22.51 -8.83
C THR A 240 1.46 -21.70 -8.24
N MET A 241 1.42 -21.60 -6.92
CA MET A 241 0.46 -20.78 -6.19
C MET A 241 1.17 -19.58 -5.56
N SER A 242 0.54 -18.41 -5.65
CA SER A 242 0.94 -17.20 -4.93
C SER A 242 -0.26 -16.69 -4.14
N VAL A 243 -0.11 -16.64 -2.82
CA VAL A 243 -1.14 -16.18 -1.88
C VAL A 243 -0.76 -14.79 -1.39
N SER A 244 -1.53 -13.77 -1.73
CA SER A 244 -1.50 -12.45 -1.10
C SER A 244 -2.59 -12.42 -0.02
N TRP A 245 -2.18 -12.58 1.24
CA TRP A 245 -3.14 -12.84 2.31
C TRP A 245 -4.11 -11.67 2.51
N GLY A 246 -5.41 -11.98 2.53
CA GLY A 246 -6.49 -10.99 2.63
C GLY A 246 -6.88 -10.34 1.30
N TYR A 247 -6.18 -10.64 0.20
CA TYR A 247 -6.45 -10.04 -1.10
C TYR A 247 -6.70 -11.08 -2.21
N THR A 248 -5.67 -11.82 -2.63
CA THR A 248 -5.76 -12.72 -3.80
C THR A 248 -4.99 -14.03 -3.63
N VAL A 249 -5.41 -15.04 -4.39
CA VAL A 249 -4.61 -16.24 -4.66
C VAL A 249 -4.51 -16.42 -6.17
N HIS A 250 -3.29 -16.56 -6.67
CA HIS A 250 -3.03 -16.86 -8.09
C HIS A 250 -2.59 -18.31 -8.22
N ILE A 251 -3.18 -19.04 -9.16
CA ILE A 251 -2.71 -20.39 -9.55
C ILE A 251 -2.26 -20.32 -11.00
N THR A 252 -0.99 -20.58 -11.24
CA THR A 252 -0.40 -20.63 -12.57
C THR A 252 0.00 -22.06 -12.90
N ARG A 253 -0.33 -22.54 -14.10
CA ARG A 253 0.22 -23.81 -14.62
C ARG A 253 1.71 -23.63 -14.86
N THR A 254 2.49 -24.68 -14.66
CA THR A 254 3.96 -24.70 -14.68
C THR A 254 4.60 -24.16 -13.40
N PHE A 255 5.83 -24.61 -13.16
CA PHE A 255 6.65 -24.14 -12.06
C PHE A 255 7.28 -22.79 -12.40
N MET A 256 6.94 -21.77 -11.61
CA MET A 256 7.53 -20.44 -11.71
C MET A 256 8.51 -20.24 -10.54
N PRO A 257 9.77 -19.89 -10.80
CA PRO A 257 10.73 -19.63 -9.72
C PRO A 257 10.22 -18.55 -8.76
N ALA A 258 10.49 -18.70 -7.46
CA ALA A 258 10.09 -17.72 -6.45
C ALA A 258 10.58 -16.30 -6.78
N ARG A 259 11.82 -16.17 -7.30
CA ARG A 259 12.40 -14.91 -7.80
C ARG A 259 11.52 -14.23 -8.86
N MET A 260 10.88 -15.01 -9.74
CA MET A 260 9.97 -14.47 -10.75
C MET A 260 8.61 -14.10 -10.15
N MET A 261 8.13 -14.90 -9.19
CA MET A 261 6.85 -14.66 -8.51
C MET A 261 6.86 -13.41 -7.62
N GLU A 262 8.03 -13.00 -7.12
CA GLU A 262 8.22 -11.73 -6.38
C GLU A 262 8.16 -10.50 -7.28
N VAL A 263 8.24 -10.66 -8.60
CA VAL A 263 8.14 -9.54 -9.56
C VAL A 263 6.66 -9.30 -9.90
N PRO A 264 6.12 -8.08 -9.66
CA PRO A 264 4.73 -7.75 -9.95
C PRO A 264 4.40 -7.89 -11.43
N THR A 265 3.21 -8.43 -11.71
CA THR A 265 2.66 -8.50 -13.06
C THR A 265 2.19 -7.13 -13.53
N ARG A 266 2.42 -6.81 -14.81
CA ARG A 266 2.02 -5.56 -15.48
C ARG A 266 0.51 -5.50 -15.73
N THR A 267 -0.27 -5.31 -14.67
CA THR A 267 -1.74 -5.15 -14.72
C THR A 267 -2.17 -3.68 -14.78
N PHE A 268 -1.21 -2.77 -14.76
CA PHE A 268 -1.37 -1.32 -14.74
C PHE A 268 -0.50 -0.66 -15.82
N ASN A 269 -0.81 0.59 -16.15
CA ASN A 269 -0.02 1.47 -17.00
C ASN A 269 0.75 2.47 -16.12
N ASP A 270 1.81 3.07 -16.66
CA ASP A 270 2.52 4.14 -15.97
C ASP A 270 1.66 5.42 -15.81
N TRP A 271 2.17 6.39 -15.06
CA TRP A 271 1.53 7.70 -14.85
C TRP A 271 1.23 8.47 -16.15
N HIS A 272 1.99 8.21 -17.22
CA HIS A 272 1.80 8.82 -18.53
C HIS A 272 0.83 8.02 -19.42
N LYS A 273 0.12 7.04 -18.83
CA LYS A 273 -0.83 6.13 -19.50
C LYS A 273 -0.18 5.30 -20.61
N ARG A 274 1.12 5.07 -20.52
CA ARG A 274 1.87 4.22 -21.45
C ARG A 274 2.02 2.83 -20.85
N ARG A 275 2.08 1.84 -21.74
CA ARG A 275 2.55 0.48 -21.41
C ARG A 275 4.07 0.40 -21.45
N ASP A 276 4.76 1.53 -21.27
CA ASP A 276 6.21 1.59 -21.21
C ASP A 276 6.65 1.45 -19.77
N PHE A 277 7.35 0.36 -19.47
CA PHE A 277 7.70 -0.01 -18.10
C PHE A 277 9.08 0.50 -17.69
N THR A 278 9.75 1.28 -18.56
CA THR A 278 10.99 2.00 -18.21
C THR A 278 10.72 3.17 -17.27
N ASN A 279 9.47 3.61 -17.16
CA ASN A 279 9.05 4.74 -16.32
C ASN A 279 8.66 4.33 -14.89
N LEU A 280 8.84 3.06 -14.51
CA LEU A 280 8.56 2.56 -13.16
C LEU A 280 9.83 2.48 -12.33
N ALA A 281 9.74 2.82 -11.04
CA ALA A 281 10.88 2.78 -10.12
C ALA A 281 11.25 1.36 -9.63
N PHE A 282 10.70 0.32 -10.27
CA PHE A 282 10.87 -1.09 -9.89
C PHE A 282 10.64 -2.01 -11.10
N ASN A 283 11.13 -3.25 -10.97
CA ASN A 283 10.99 -4.25 -12.02
C ASN A 283 9.56 -4.82 -12.07
N THR A 284 9.07 -5.04 -13.28
CA THR A 284 7.78 -5.69 -13.53
C THR A 284 7.92 -6.78 -14.58
N ARG A 285 7.01 -7.76 -14.54
CA ARG A 285 6.94 -8.85 -15.53
C ARG A 285 5.62 -8.85 -16.30
N PRO A 286 5.57 -9.39 -17.53
CA PRO A 286 4.31 -9.62 -18.23
C PRO A 286 3.31 -10.40 -17.37
N VAL A 287 2.01 -10.15 -17.57
CA VAL A 287 0.95 -10.96 -16.92
C VAL A 287 1.11 -12.43 -17.33
N THR A 288 1.43 -12.66 -18.60
CA THR A 288 1.68 -13.97 -19.18
C THR A 288 2.85 -13.90 -20.16
N TYR A 289 3.67 -14.96 -20.23
CA TYR A 289 4.62 -15.13 -21.35
C TYR A 289 3.98 -15.89 -22.52
N THR A 290 3.03 -16.77 -22.21
CA THR A 290 2.13 -17.43 -23.18
C THR A 290 0.71 -17.40 -22.62
N ASP A 291 -0.32 -17.36 -23.47
CA ASP A 291 -1.71 -17.29 -23.00
C ASP A 291 -2.07 -18.46 -22.05
N CYS A 292 -1.38 -19.58 -22.20
CA CYS A 292 -1.53 -20.77 -21.37
C CYS A 292 -0.96 -20.64 -19.95
N GLN A 293 0.00 -19.73 -19.71
CA GLN A 293 0.48 -19.38 -18.36
C GLN A 293 -0.41 -18.34 -17.67
N ARG A 294 -1.57 -17.99 -18.23
CA ARG A 294 -2.49 -17.06 -17.56
C ARG A 294 -2.88 -17.56 -16.17
N PRO A 295 -2.58 -16.80 -15.10
CA PRO A 295 -2.94 -17.22 -13.75
C PRO A 295 -4.45 -17.26 -13.61
N ARG A 296 -4.98 -18.29 -12.94
CA ARG A 296 -6.33 -18.24 -12.39
C ARG A 296 -6.29 -17.42 -11.12
N VAL A 297 -7.03 -16.32 -11.10
CA VAL A 297 -7.06 -15.37 -9.99
C VAL A 297 -8.29 -15.65 -9.12
N PHE A 298 -8.08 -15.72 -7.82
CA PHE A 298 -9.12 -15.88 -6.82
C PHE A 298 -9.06 -14.68 -5.87
N PHE A 299 -10.16 -13.95 -5.71
CA PHE A 299 -10.22 -12.81 -4.81
C PHE A 299 -10.81 -13.22 -3.47
N MET A 300 -10.27 -12.66 -2.39
CA MET A 300 -10.79 -12.86 -1.04
C MET A 300 -12.24 -12.42 -0.98
N SER A 301 -13.13 -13.34 -0.64
CA SER A 301 -14.58 -13.18 -0.54
C SER A 301 -15.03 -12.78 0.86
N ARG A 302 -14.65 -13.58 1.85
CA ARG A 302 -15.02 -13.39 3.25
C ARG A 302 -14.04 -14.07 4.19
N VAL A 303 -14.10 -13.67 5.44
CA VAL A 303 -13.46 -14.35 6.56
C VAL A 303 -14.48 -15.30 7.17
N LEU A 304 -14.03 -16.49 7.56
CA LEU A 304 -14.80 -17.48 8.30
C LEU A 304 -14.24 -17.62 9.70
N ASN A 305 -15.12 -17.86 10.66
CA ASN A 305 -14.73 -18.22 12.02
C ASN A 305 -14.44 -19.72 12.04
N ASP A 306 -13.25 -20.09 12.53
CA ASP A 306 -12.93 -21.50 12.77
C ASP A 306 -13.36 -21.88 14.20
N SER A 307 -14.53 -22.52 14.30
CA SER A 307 -15.05 -22.99 15.59
C SER A 307 -14.15 -24.03 16.26
N SER A 308 -13.23 -24.65 15.52
CA SER A 308 -12.32 -25.68 16.02
C SER A 308 -10.99 -25.12 16.54
N ASN A 309 -10.59 -23.93 16.09
CA ASN A 309 -9.37 -23.27 16.53
C ASN A 309 -9.54 -21.73 16.52
N PRO A 310 -9.86 -21.11 17.67
CA PRO A 310 -10.11 -19.67 17.73
C PRO A 310 -8.89 -18.80 17.41
N ASP A 311 -7.67 -19.36 17.47
CA ASP A 311 -6.43 -18.66 17.14
C ASP A 311 -6.10 -18.67 15.64
N MET A 312 -6.92 -19.34 14.82
CA MET A 312 -6.73 -19.51 13.39
C MET A 312 -7.70 -18.61 12.61
N THR A 313 -7.18 -17.83 11.67
CA THR A 313 -8.01 -17.12 10.69
C THR A 313 -8.21 -17.98 9.47
N VAL A 314 -9.46 -18.01 8.96
CA VAL A 314 -9.81 -18.69 7.73
C VAL A 314 -10.35 -17.68 6.74
N THR A 315 -9.75 -17.59 5.56
CA THR A 315 -10.18 -16.70 4.49
C THR A 315 -10.62 -17.51 3.28
N GLU A 316 -11.82 -17.24 2.76
CA GLU A 316 -12.35 -17.86 1.54
C GLU A 316 -12.04 -16.96 0.34
N TYR A 317 -11.50 -17.54 -0.74
CA TYR A 317 -11.23 -16.88 -2.00
C TYR A 317 -12.06 -17.52 -3.10
N LEU A 318 -12.73 -16.70 -3.90
CA LEU A 318 -13.58 -17.13 -4.99
C LEU A 318 -12.92 -16.84 -6.33
N ARG A 319 -13.04 -17.79 -7.26
CA ARG A 319 -12.47 -17.62 -8.60
C ARG A 319 -13.08 -16.41 -9.30
N HIS A 320 -12.21 -15.59 -9.88
CA HIS A 320 -12.61 -14.62 -10.88
C HIS A 320 -12.53 -15.25 -12.26
N ASN A 321 -13.69 -15.33 -12.92
CA ASN A 321 -13.78 -15.91 -14.26
C ASN A 321 -13.27 -14.89 -15.28
N GLU A 322 -12.12 -15.19 -15.87
CA GLU A 322 -11.60 -14.51 -17.06
C GLU A 322 -11.56 -15.49 -18.24
N TRP A 323 -11.38 -14.94 -19.44
CA TRP A 323 -11.07 -15.75 -20.61
C TRP A 323 -9.74 -16.49 -20.41
N ASN A 324 -9.75 -17.80 -20.66
CA ASN A 324 -8.56 -18.64 -20.61
C ASN A 324 -8.53 -19.53 -21.84
N PRO A 325 -7.40 -19.64 -22.54
CA PRO A 325 -7.28 -20.53 -23.69
C PRO A 325 -7.29 -22.00 -23.24
N LYS A 326 -7.78 -22.88 -24.13
CA LYS A 326 -7.49 -24.31 -24.04
C LYS A 326 -6.02 -24.53 -24.40
N CYS A 327 -5.31 -25.31 -23.59
CA CYS A 327 -3.90 -25.60 -23.85
C CYS A 327 -3.59 -27.06 -23.57
N ASP A 328 -3.00 -27.71 -24.55
CA ASP A 328 -2.67 -29.12 -24.53
C ASP A 328 -1.24 -29.32 -24.01
N TRP A 329 -1.04 -28.96 -22.74
CA TRP A 329 0.26 -29.09 -22.07
C TRP A 329 0.44 -30.41 -21.31
N GLY A 330 -0.60 -31.25 -21.26
CA GLY A 330 -0.64 -32.41 -20.36
C GLY A 330 -0.67 -32.02 -18.87
N ILE A 331 -0.77 -30.72 -18.56
CA ILE A 331 -0.88 -30.17 -17.21
C ILE A 331 -2.35 -29.90 -16.93
N GLU A 332 -2.85 -30.45 -15.82
CA GLU A 332 -4.22 -30.24 -15.36
C GLU A 332 -4.56 -28.75 -15.30
N ASP A 333 -5.75 -28.38 -15.79
CA ASP A 333 -6.20 -26.99 -15.75
C ASP A 333 -6.81 -26.68 -14.38
N PRO A 334 -6.34 -25.65 -13.65
CA PRO A 334 -6.91 -25.26 -12.36
C PRO A 334 -8.35 -24.72 -12.44
N SER A 335 -8.99 -24.74 -13.62
CA SER A 335 -10.38 -24.36 -13.85
C SER A 335 -11.42 -25.27 -13.17
N GLU A 336 -11.04 -26.39 -12.56
CA GLU A 336 -11.97 -27.11 -11.68
C GLU A 336 -12.09 -26.45 -10.30
N ILE A 337 -11.07 -25.70 -9.88
CA ILE A 337 -11.04 -25.03 -8.59
C ILE A 337 -11.92 -23.78 -8.64
N ASN A 338 -12.91 -23.73 -7.77
CA ASN A 338 -13.83 -22.60 -7.65
C ASN A 338 -13.62 -21.82 -6.34
N ARG A 339 -13.13 -22.50 -5.29
CA ARG A 339 -12.94 -21.93 -3.96
C ARG A 339 -11.61 -22.35 -3.37
N ILE A 340 -10.96 -21.42 -2.70
CA ILE A 340 -9.74 -21.67 -1.93
C ILE A 340 -9.96 -21.21 -0.50
N PHE A 341 -9.62 -22.05 0.47
CA PHE A 341 -9.58 -21.68 1.88
C PHE A 341 -8.12 -21.53 2.32
N VAL A 342 -7.77 -20.35 2.82
CA VAL A 342 -6.45 -20.09 3.39
C VAL A 342 -6.56 -20.02 4.90
N TYR A 343 -5.89 -20.95 5.57
CA TYR A 343 -5.74 -21.00 7.02
C TYR A 343 -4.45 -20.27 7.40
N LYS A 344 -4.52 -19.38 8.38
CA LYS A 344 -3.36 -18.65 8.88
C LYS A 344 -3.54 -18.27 10.33
N ARG A 345 -2.49 -18.49 11.15
CA ARG A 345 -2.41 -17.89 12.48
C ARG A 345 -1.97 -16.42 12.36
N PRO A 346 -2.69 -15.46 12.97
CA PRO A 346 -2.28 -14.06 13.03
C PRO A 346 -0.87 -13.90 13.59
N ASN A 347 -0.08 -12.98 13.02
CA ASN A 347 1.27 -12.70 13.51
C ASN A 347 1.52 -11.18 13.57
N PRO A 348 0.94 -10.48 14.56
CA PRO A 348 1.08 -9.03 14.68
C PRO A 348 2.55 -8.60 14.88
N ASP A 349 3.38 -9.44 15.49
CA ASP A 349 4.77 -9.07 15.80
C ASP A 349 5.78 -9.45 14.71
N ARG A 350 5.33 -9.88 13.53
CA ARG A 350 6.22 -10.34 12.43
C ARG A 350 7.30 -9.33 12.03
N TRP A 351 7.01 -8.03 12.19
CA TRP A 351 7.90 -6.94 11.80
C TRP A 351 8.84 -6.48 12.92
N ASN A 352 8.79 -7.10 14.09
CA ASN A 352 9.75 -6.88 15.19
C ASN A 352 11.03 -7.73 15.00
N LYS A 353 11.12 -8.45 13.88
CA LYS A 353 12.22 -9.35 13.51
C LYS A 353 12.64 -9.07 12.06
N ALA A 354 13.76 -9.65 11.64
CA ALA A 354 14.19 -9.56 10.25
C ALA A 354 13.08 -10.08 9.31
N PRO A 355 12.75 -9.34 8.23
CA PRO A 355 11.65 -9.71 7.35
C PRO A 355 11.95 -11.02 6.61
N ARG A 356 11.03 -11.97 6.71
CA ARG A 356 11.01 -13.21 5.94
C ARG A 356 9.57 -13.47 5.50
N ARG A 357 9.41 -13.93 4.26
CA ARG A 357 8.12 -14.34 3.72
C ARG A 357 7.55 -15.51 4.53
N ASP A 358 6.22 -15.56 4.66
CA ASP A 358 5.54 -16.74 5.16
C ASP A 358 5.62 -17.88 4.11
N CYS A 359 5.66 -19.12 4.59
CA CYS A 359 5.62 -20.31 3.75
C CYS A 359 4.17 -20.81 3.66
N CYS A 360 3.77 -21.24 2.46
CA CYS A 360 2.48 -21.87 2.25
C CYS A 360 2.59 -23.37 1.98
N ARG A 361 1.63 -24.14 2.46
CA ARG A 361 1.59 -25.59 2.38
C ARG A 361 0.20 -26.04 1.94
N LEU A 362 0.14 -26.86 0.91
CA LEU A 362 -1.12 -27.45 0.45
C LEU A 362 -1.62 -28.47 1.47
N VAL A 363 -2.91 -28.41 1.77
CA VAL A 363 -3.58 -29.40 2.60
C VAL A 363 -4.42 -30.29 1.71
N HIS A 364 -4.24 -31.60 1.84
CA HIS A 364 -5.02 -32.57 1.06
C HIS A 364 -6.52 -32.44 1.36
N THR A 365 -7.34 -32.43 0.32
CA THR A 365 -8.79 -32.33 0.41
C THR A 365 -9.45 -33.31 -0.57
N THR A 366 -10.49 -33.99 -0.11
CA THR A 366 -11.30 -34.91 -0.93
C THR A 366 -12.47 -34.21 -1.62
N LYS A 367 -12.77 -32.95 -1.27
CA LYS A 367 -13.88 -32.19 -1.85
C LYS A 367 -13.49 -31.60 -3.21
N LYS A 368 -14.21 -32.00 -4.26
CA LYS A 368 -14.01 -31.49 -5.62
C LYS A 368 -14.20 -29.97 -5.69
N GLY A 369 -13.36 -29.31 -6.48
CA GLY A 369 -13.40 -27.87 -6.74
C GLY A 369 -13.01 -26.96 -5.56
N ILE A 370 -12.50 -27.54 -4.46
CA ILE A 370 -12.01 -26.84 -3.28
C ILE A 370 -10.50 -27.10 -3.14
N MET A 371 -9.75 -26.05 -2.85
CA MET A 371 -8.35 -26.13 -2.43
C MET A 371 -8.18 -25.56 -1.03
N VAL A 372 -7.29 -26.14 -0.24
CA VAL A 372 -6.96 -25.65 1.09
C VAL A 372 -5.46 -25.39 1.19
N ILE A 373 -5.11 -24.21 1.68
CA ILE A 373 -3.72 -23.77 1.83
C ILE A 373 -3.52 -23.32 3.28
N ASN A 374 -2.47 -23.81 3.93
CA ASN A 374 -2.03 -23.30 5.22
C ASN A 374 -0.86 -22.32 5.00
N VAL A 375 -0.93 -21.13 5.58
CA VAL A 375 0.09 -20.08 5.52
C VAL A 375 0.59 -19.79 6.93
N GLY A 376 1.91 -19.83 7.12
CA GLY A 376 2.52 -19.47 8.39
C GLY A 376 4.01 -19.22 8.26
N ALA A 377 4.68 -18.98 9.39
CA ALA A 377 6.12 -18.81 9.41
C ALA A 377 6.81 -20.04 8.78
N CYS A 378 7.83 -19.77 7.97
CA CYS A 378 8.70 -20.83 7.46
C CYS A 378 9.46 -21.49 8.62
N ALA A 379 9.66 -22.80 8.55
CA ALA A 379 10.64 -23.46 9.40
C ALA A 379 12.06 -22.95 9.07
N ASN A 380 13.02 -23.14 9.98
CA ASN A 380 14.37 -22.57 9.88
C ASN A 380 14.99 -22.83 8.49
N ASP A 381 15.02 -24.10 8.07
CA ASP A 381 15.64 -24.54 6.81
C ASP A 381 14.64 -24.68 5.65
N GLU A 382 13.40 -24.21 5.82
CA GLU A 382 12.38 -24.33 4.78
C GLU A 382 12.64 -23.35 3.63
N ILE A 383 12.78 -23.91 2.44
CA ILE A 383 12.97 -23.18 1.19
C ILE A 383 11.74 -23.31 0.31
N VAL A 384 11.39 -22.21 -0.37
CA VAL A 384 10.40 -22.23 -1.44
C VAL A 384 11.14 -22.45 -2.75
N ALA A 385 11.42 -23.72 -3.03
CA ALA A 385 12.10 -24.14 -4.23
C ALA A 385 11.26 -25.16 -4.98
N PHE A 386 11.28 -25.04 -6.30
CA PHE A 386 10.93 -26.14 -7.16
C PHE A 386 12.14 -27.10 -7.22
N SER A 387 11.89 -28.41 -7.13
CA SER A 387 12.93 -29.44 -7.25
C SER A 387 12.43 -30.48 -8.23
N ASP A 388 13.16 -30.64 -9.34
CA ASP A 388 13.01 -31.67 -10.37
C ASP A 388 13.59 -33.04 -9.95
N LYS A 389 14.01 -33.21 -8.70
CA LYS A 389 14.67 -34.43 -8.22
C LYS A 389 13.75 -35.33 -7.42
#